data_AF-A0A0K3AV63-F1
#
_entry.id   AF-A0A0K3AV63-F1
#
_cell.length_a   1.000
_cell.length_b   1.000
_cell.length_c   1.000
_cell.angle_alpha   90.00
_cell.angle_beta   90.00
_cell.angle_gamma   90.00
#
_symmetry.space_group_name_H-M   'P 1'
#
loop_
_entity.id
_entity.type
_entity.pdbx_description
1 polymer ?
#
loop_
_entity_poly.entity_id
_entity_poly.type
_entity_poly.pdbx_seq_one_letter_code
_entity_poly.pdbx_strand_id
1 'polypeptide(L)'
;MGDSAQTGEKSAVTTFLEKLDDIIALRLPATIILDDPTGCSYVQSLTAPMDDPRLTKEFYTRTYEQNDELGINDMKVENYGELDALAEEDEPHEA
;
A
#
# COMPACT_ATOMS: atom_id res chain seq x y z
N MET A 1 10.86 -26.04 -5.18
CA MET A 1 11.09 -26.11 -6.64
C MET A 1 11.03 -24.70 -7.16
N GLY A 2 12.13 -24.14 -7.66
CA GLY A 2 12.15 -22.76 -8.13
C GLY A 2 13.54 -22.33 -8.55
N ASP A 3 13.84 -22.49 -9.84
CA ASP A 3 14.78 -21.65 -10.62
C ASP A 3 14.68 -21.96 -12.13
N SER A 4 14.13 -23.11 -12.48
CA SER A 4 14.06 -23.59 -13.85
C SER A 4 12.82 -23.03 -14.54
N ALA A 5 12.77 -21.71 -14.66
CA ALA A 5 11.74 -21.03 -15.44
C ALA A 5 11.81 -21.54 -16.88
N GLN A 6 10.70 -22.08 -17.37
CA GLN A 6 10.60 -22.56 -18.75
C GLN A 6 10.81 -21.36 -19.69
N THR A 7 11.43 -21.59 -20.86
CA THR A 7 11.76 -20.52 -21.82
C THR A 7 10.57 -19.63 -22.19
N GLY A 8 9.34 -20.14 -22.12
CA GLY A 8 8.11 -19.38 -22.32
C GLY A 8 7.82 -18.34 -21.23
N GLU A 9 8.13 -18.63 -19.97
CA GLU A 9 7.90 -17.71 -18.83
C GLU A 9 8.84 -16.49 -18.91
N LYS A 10 10.08 -16.69 -19.37
CA LYS A 10 11.02 -15.59 -19.61
C LYS A 10 10.50 -14.61 -20.67
N SER A 11 9.87 -15.12 -21.73
CA SER A 11 9.31 -14.29 -22.81
C SER A 11 8.15 -13.41 -22.34
N ALA A 12 7.27 -13.97 -21.49
CA ALA A 12 6.13 -13.24 -20.95
C ALA A 12 6.56 -12.07 -20.06
N VAL A 13 7.58 -12.28 -19.20
CA VAL A 13 8.13 -11.21 -18.35
C VAL A 13 8.76 -10.11 -19.19
N THR A 14 9.58 -10.45 -20.20
CA THR A 14 10.18 -9.43 -21.08
C THR A 14 9.11 -8.60 -21.78
N THR A 15 8.08 -9.25 -22.33
CA THR A 15 6.96 -8.56 -23.00
C THR A 15 6.20 -7.63 -22.04
N PHE A 16 6.05 -8.03 -20.77
CA PHE A 16 5.41 -7.19 -19.76
C PHE A 16 6.25 -5.95 -19.43
N LEU A 17 7.57 -6.12 -19.26
CA LEU A 17 8.48 -5.00 -18.97
C LEU A 17 8.53 -4.00 -20.13
N GLU A 18 8.54 -4.47 -21.38
CA GLU A 18 8.49 -3.59 -22.56
C GLU A 18 7.23 -2.71 -22.57
N LYS A 19 6.07 -3.28 -22.19
CA LYS A 19 4.82 -2.50 -22.05
C LYS A 19 4.89 -1.50 -20.91
N LEU A 20 5.54 -1.84 -19.80
CA LEU A 20 5.74 -0.92 -18.69
C LEU A 20 6.61 0.25 -19.11
N ASP A 21 7.69 -0.01 -19.84
CA ASP A 21 8.55 1.03 -20.43
C ASP A 21 7.76 1.94 -21.38
N ASP A 22 6.87 1.37 -22.20
CA ASP A 22 5.98 2.14 -23.06
C ASP A 22 5.00 3.04 -22.30
N ILE A 23 4.49 2.60 -21.15
CA ILE A 23 3.63 3.41 -20.28
C ILE A 23 4.44 4.57 -19.68
N ILE A 24 5.64 4.29 -19.15
CA ILE A 24 6.55 5.30 -18.59
C ILE A 24 6.94 6.34 -19.65
N ALA A 25 7.21 5.90 -20.87
CA ALA A 25 7.52 6.76 -22.02
C ALA A 25 6.29 7.47 -22.61
N LEU A 26 5.09 7.31 -22.01
CA LEU A 26 3.82 7.87 -22.47
C LEU A 26 3.43 7.46 -23.90
N ARG A 27 3.93 6.31 -24.38
CA ARG A 27 3.59 5.72 -25.68
C ARG A 27 2.37 4.82 -25.61
N LEU A 28 2.08 4.27 -24.43
CA LEU A 28 0.93 3.42 -24.17
C LEU A 28 0.08 4.02 -23.04
N PRO A 29 -1.16 4.48 -23.33
CA PRO A 29 -2.08 4.91 -22.27
C PRO A 29 -2.42 3.76 -21.33
N ALA A 30 -2.46 4.05 -20.03
CA ALA A 30 -2.82 3.08 -19.00
C ALA A 30 -3.66 3.74 -17.89
N THR A 31 -4.45 2.92 -17.21
CA THR A 31 -5.18 3.31 -15.99
C THR A 31 -4.46 2.70 -14.80
N ILE A 32 -4.07 3.54 -13.84
CA ILE A 32 -3.48 3.11 -12.58
C ILE A 32 -4.60 3.06 -11.54
N ILE A 33 -4.84 1.89 -10.96
CA ILE A 33 -5.79 1.70 -9.86
C ILE A 33 -4.95 1.55 -8.59
N LEU A 34 -5.05 2.53 -7.69
CA LEU A 34 -4.52 2.42 -6.33
C LEU A 34 -5.67 2.09 -5.39
N ASP A 35 -5.66 0.87 -4.87
CA ASP A 35 -6.57 0.42 -3.82
C ASP A 35 -5.77 0.31 -2.51
N ASP A 36 -6.07 1.21 -1.58
CA ASP A 36 -5.39 1.30 -0.28
C ASP A 36 -6.43 1.31 0.85
N PRO A 37 -6.64 0.17 1.53
CA PRO A 37 -7.58 0.06 2.64
C PRO A 37 -7.26 1.00 3.82
N THR A 38 -6.02 1.46 3.95
CA THR A 38 -5.61 2.38 5.02
C THR A 38 -5.99 3.84 4.73
N GLY A 39 -6.23 4.17 3.46
CA GLY A 39 -6.49 5.54 3.01
C GLY A 39 -5.27 6.48 3.08
N CYS A 40 -4.06 5.94 3.23
CA CYS A 40 -2.82 6.73 3.37
C CYS A 40 -2.13 7.03 2.04
N SER A 41 -2.60 6.45 0.93
CA SER A 41 -2.10 6.71 -0.42
C SER A 41 -2.60 8.06 -0.94
N TYR A 42 -1.75 8.75 -1.71
CA TYR A 42 -2.06 10.05 -2.29
C TYR A 42 -1.64 10.15 -3.76
N VAL A 43 -2.56 10.65 -4.59
CA VAL A 43 -2.30 11.05 -5.99
C VAL A 43 -2.64 12.53 -6.14
N GLN A 44 -1.68 13.31 -6.63
CA GLN A 44 -1.85 14.74 -6.84
C GLN A 44 -2.80 15.02 -8.01
N SER A 45 -3.84 15.82 -7.77
CA SER A 45 -4.64 16.42 -8.84
C SER A 45 -3.89 17.59 -9.45
N LEU A 46 -3.81 17.64 -10.78
CA LEU A 46 -3.14 18.73 -11.50
C LEU A 46 -4.05 19.95 -11.74
N THR A 47 -5.34 19.83 -11.39
CA THR A 47 -6.37 20.85 -11.66
C THR A 47 -7.04 21.38 -10.40
N ALA A 48 -6.56 20.96 -9.22
CA ALA A 48 -7.08 21.40 -7.94
C ALA A 48 -7.09 22.95 -7.84
N PRO A 49 -8.16 23.57 -7.31
CA PRO A 49 -9.26 22.95 -6.57
C PRO A 49 -10.40 22.38 -7.44
N MET A 50 -10.31 22.45 -8.78
CA MET A 50 -11.31 21.87 -9.67
C MET A 50 -11.16 20.35 -9.78
N ASP A 51 -12.22 19.69 -10.26
CA ASP A 51 -12.22 18.25 -10.51
C ASP A 51 -11.27 17.91 -11.68
N ASP A 52 -10.40 16.91 -11.46
CA ASP A 52 -9.53 16.39 -12.53
C ASP A 52 -10.27 15.28 -13.30
N PRO A 53 -10.58 15.46 -14.59
CA PRO A 53 -11.32 14.48 -15.38
C PRO A 53 -10.56 13.15 -15.56
N ARG A 54 -9.28 13.08 -15.19
CA ARG A 54 -8.44 11.87 -15.30
C ARG A 54 -8.22 11.17 -13.95
N LEU A 55 -8.77 11.70 -12.86
CA LEU A 55 -8.62 11.14 -11.52
C LEU A 55 -9.98 10.88 -10.88
N THR A 56 -10.31 9.61 -10.70
CA THR A 56 -11.47 9.18 -9.91
C THR A 56 -11.03 8.77 -8.51
N LYS A 57 -11.81 9.15 -7.49
CA LYS A 57 -11.59 8.74 -6.09
C LYS A 57 -12.84 8.04 -5.59
N GLU A 58 -12.68 6.85 -5.03
CA GLU A 58 -13.76 6.09 -4.42
C GLU A 58 -13.41 5.81 -2.96
N PHE A 59 -14.32 6.15 -2.05
CA PHE A 59 -14.19 5.84 -0.64
C PHE A 59 -15.08 4.65 -0.32
N TYR A 60 -14.53 3.67 0.40
CA TYR A 60 -15.26 2.47 0.77
C TYR A 60 -15.03 2.11 2.24
N THR A 61 -15.97 1.35 2.80
CA THR A 61 -15.80 0.75 4.13
C THR A 61 -14.94 -0.51 3.98
N ARG A 62 -13.83 -0.56 4.70
CA ARG A 62 -12.96 -1.76 4.77
C ARG A 62 -13.78 -3.02 5.07
N THR A 63 -13.41 -4.13 4.45
CA THR A 63 -13.96 -5.44 4.80
C THR A 63 -13.46 -5.90 6.18
N TYR A 64 -14.09 -6.94 6.74
CA TYR A 64 -13.65 -7.52 8.01
C TYR A 64 -12.21 -8.05 7.90
N GLU A 65 -11.88 -8.73 6.80
CA GLU A 65 -10.55 -9.28 6.51
C GLU A 65 -9.50 -8.18 6.37
N GLN A 66 -9.84 -7.08 5.70
CA GLN A 66 -8.95 -5.92 5.62
C GLN A 66 -8.69 -5.30 7.00
N ASN A 67 -9.69 -5.24 7.89
CA ASN A 67 -9.47 -4.79 9.26
C ASN A 67 -8.62 -5.79 10.06
N ASP A 68 -8.74 -7.08 9.79
CA ASP A 68 -7.97 -8.14 10.44
C ASP A 68 -6.49 -8.06 10.07
N GLU A 69 -6.19 -7.97 8.78
CA GLU A 69 -4.83 -7.80 8.24
C GLU A 69 -4.15 -6.53 8.77
N LEU A 70 -4.94 -5.48 9.03
CA LEU A 70 -4.46 -4.23 9.61
C LEU A 70 -4.37 -4.25 11.15
N GLY A 71 -4.75 -5.36 11.80
CA GLY A 71 -4.76 -5.50 13.27
C GLY A 71 -5.81 -4.63 13.98
N ILE A 72 -6.80 -4.13 13.24
CA ILE A 72 -7.83 -3.22 13.75
C ILE A 72 -8.89 -3.99 14.53
N ASN A 73 -9.21 -5.22 14.11
CA ASN A 73 -10.17 -6.07 14.82
C ASN A 73 -9.70 -6.40 16.25
N ASP A 74 -8.39 -6.56 16.43
CA ASP A 74 -7.77 -6.89 17.72
C ASP A 74 -7.34 -5.64 18.52
N MET A 75 -7.63 -4.44 18.01
CA MET A 75 -7.24 -3.20 18.66
C MET A 75 -7.96 -3.05 19.99
N LYS A 76 -7.20 -3.08 21.09
CA LYS A 76 -7.72 -2.80 22.43
C LYS A 76 -8.03 -1.32 22.54
N VAL A 77 -9.31 -0.95 22.55
CA VAL A 77 -9.78 0.45 22.63
C VAL A 77 -10.18 0.89 24.04
N GLU A 78 -10.08 0.01 25.02
CA GLU A 78 -10.46 0.26 26.42
C GLU A 78 -9.23 0.17 27.34
N ASN A 79 -9.37 0.70 28.56
CA ASN A 79 -8.36 0.63 29.64
C ASN A 79 -6.99 1.26 29.30
N TYR A 80 -6.91 2.16 28.32
CA TYR A 80 -5.67 2.88 27.99
C TYR A 80 -5.06 3.65 29.16
N GLY A 81 -5.87 4.10 30.13
CA GLY A 81 -5.40 4.79 31.32
C GLY A 81 -4.86 3.89 32.43
N GLU A 82 -5.02 2.56 32.29
CA GLU A 82 -4.54 1.54 33.23
C GLU A 82 -3.38 0.72 32.64
N LEU A 83 -2.85 1.13 31.49
CA LEU A 83 -1.55 0.66 31.01
C LEU A 83 -0.51 1.21 31.98
N ASP A 84 -0.34 0.50 33.08
CA ASP A 84 0.62 0.77 34.14
C ASP A 84 1.94 1.17 33.49
N ALA A 85 2.49 2.27 33.98
CA ALA A 85 3.84 2.72 33.69
C ALA A 85 4.73 1.50 33.47
N LEU A 86 5.13 1.24 32.22
CA LEU A 86 6.28 0.40 31.97
C LEU A 86 7.38 1.10 32.75
N ALA A 87 7.72 0.56 33.92
CA ALA A 87 8.90 1.00 34.63
C ALA A 87 10.02 0.81 33.62
N GLU A 88 10.58 1.91 33.11
CA GLU A 88 11.83 1.86 32.38
C GLU A 88 12.80 1.18 33.33
N GLU A 89 13.20 -0.05 33.03
CA GLU A 89 14.31 -0.66 33.75
C GLU A 89 15.53 0.22 33.45
N ASP A 90 16.08 0.86 34.49
CA ASP A 90 17.30 1.67 34.38
C ASP A 90 18.40 0.79 33.76
N GLU A 91 18.71 1.01 32.47
CA GLU A 91 19.90 0.47 31.82
C GLU A 91 21.12 0.88 32.67
N PRO A 92 21.96 -0.07 33.13
CA PRO A 92 23.11 0.27 33.95
C PRO A 92 24.07 1.11 33.14
N HIS A 93 24.19 2.38 33.51
CA HIS A 93 25.15 3.30 32.93
C HIS A 93 26.56 2.79 33.29
N GLU A 94 27.24 2.14 32.34
CA GLU A 94 28.65 1.76 32.49
C GLU A 94 29.51 3.04 32.62
N ALA A 95 30.48 2.99 33.53
CA ALA A 95 31.41 4.06 33.88
C ALA A 95 32.75 3.93 33.14
#